data_AF-A0A255SSU8-F1
#
_entry.id   AF-A0A255SSU8-F1
#
_cell.length_a   1.000
_cell.length_b   1.000
_cell.length_c   1.000
_cell.angle_alpha   90.00
_cell.angle_beta   90.00
_cell.angle_gamma   90.00
#
_symmetry.space_group_name_H-M   'P 1'
#
loop_
_entity.id
_entity.type
_entity.pdbx_description
1 polymer ?
#
loop_
_entity_poly.entity_id
_entity_poly.type
_entity_poly.pdbx_seq_one_letter_code
_entity_poly.pdbx_strand_id
1 'polypeptide(L)' 'MKSNEISLYKVSSKGKYGYIDKTGRLVILCKYDLAFNFHDGLALVIKSRKCGYIDKTGREVAPFIYDDKIGSSAI' A
#
# COMPACT_ATOMS: atom_id res chain seq x y z
N MET A 1 18.45 17.57 12.51
CA MET A 1 17.07 17.22 12.94
C MET A 1 16.40 16.60 11.73
N LYS A 2 16.14 15.27 11.73
CA LYS A 2 15.52 14.60 10.58
C LYS A 2 14.06 15.07 10.50
N SER A 3 13.78 15.80 9.43
CA SER A 3 12.49 16.38 9.07
C SER A 3 11.37 15.34 9.19
N ASN A 4 10.28 15.70 9.87
CA ASN A 4 8.99 15.00 9.95
C ASN A 4 8.72 13.95 8.85
N GLU A 5 9.28 12.75 8.98
CA GLU A 5 8.84 11.63 8.17
C GLU A 5 7.47 11.22 8.71
N ILE A 6 6.42 11.37 7.88
CA ILE A 6 5.12 10.79 8.18
C ILE A 6 5.33 9.28 8.21
N SER A 7 5.42 8.71 9.41
CA SER A 7 5.47 7.26 9.62
C SER A 7 4.04 6.74 9.67
N LEU A 8 3.71 5.89 8.71
CA LEU A 8 2.43 5.21 8.65
C LEU A 8 2.60 3.75 9.07
N TYR A 9 1.66 3.28 9.86
CA TYR A 9 1.63 1.92 10.37
C TYR A 9 0.43 1.20 9.77
N LYS A 10 0.67 -0.03 9.30
CA LYS A 10 -0.38 -0.87 8.76
C LYS A 10 -1.35 -1.27 9.87
N VAL A 11 -2.64 -1.15 9.60
CA VAL A 11 -3.71 -1.63 10.48
C VAL A 11 -4.66 -2.53 9.67
N SER A 12 -5.29 -3.49 10.33
CA SER A 12 -6.34 -4.33 9.75
C SER A 12 -7.68 -4.07 10.44
N SER A 13 -8.76 -4.07 9.66
CA SER A 13 -10.12 -4.01 10.15
C SER A 13 -11.03 -4.79 9.21
N LYS A 14 -11.89 -5.68 9.77
CA LYS A 14 -12.84 -6.51 9.01
C LYS A 14 -12.20 -7.26 7.82
N GLY A 15 -10.98 -7.77 8.00
CA GLY A 15 -10.25 -8.50 6.96
C GLY A 15 -9.70 -7.64 5.81
N LYS A 16 -9.70 -6.30 5.95
CA LYS A 16 -9.05 -5.37 5.02
C LYS A 16 -7.94 -4.61 5.72
N TYR A 17 -7.00 -4.11 4.94
CA TYR A 17 -5.85 -3.33 5.42
C TYR A 17 -5.94 -1.87 5.02
N GLY A 18 -5.46 -1.02 5.92
CA GLY A 18 -5.30 0.42 5.77
C GLY A 18 -4.08 0.90 6.55
N TYR A 19 -3.98 2.21 6.75
CA TYR A 19 -2.84 2.82 7.44
C TYR A 19 -3.25 3.91 8.41
N ILE A 20 -2.63 3.89 9.57
CA ILE A 20 -2.77 4.88 10.63
C ILE A 20 -1.47 5.67 10.81
N ASP A 21 -1.58 6.89 11.31
CA ASP A 21 -0.41 7.64 11.78
C ASP A 21 0.02 7.19 13.20
N LYS A 22 1.10 7.78 13.71
CA LYS A 22 1.60 7.52 15.07
C LYS A 22 0.62 7.87 16.21
N THR A 23 -0.41 8.65 15.91
CA THR A 23 -1.45 9.04 16.88
C THR A 23 -2.63 8.06 16.87
N GLY A 24 -2.62 7.08 15.97
CA GLY A 24 -3.71 6.13 15.78
C GLY A 24 -4.81 6.64 14.84
N ARG A 25 -4.63 7.80 14.20
CA ARG A 25 -5.62 8.33 13.26
C ARG A 25 -5.52 7.58 11.94
N LEU A 26 -6.68 7.18 11.41
CA LEU A 26 -6.77 6.52 10.12
C LEU A 26 -6.48 7.52 9.00
N VAL A 27 -5.37 7.31 8.29
CA VAL A 27 -4.95 8.12 7.15
C VAL A 27 -5.42 7.49 5.84
N ILE A 28 -5.35 6.17 5.76
CA ILE A 28 -5.73 5.40 4.56
C ILE A 28 -6.73 4.33 5.00
N LEU A 29 -7.94 4.39 4.43
CA LEU A 29 -9.04 3.49 4.77
C LEU A 29 -8.67 2.01 4.59
N CYS A 30 -9.24 1.16 5.44
CA CYS A 30 -9.11 -0.30 5.32
C CYS A 30 -9.90 -0.81 4.11
N LYS A 31 -9.30 -0.76 2.92
CA LYS A 31 -9.92 -1.15 1.65
C LYS A 31 -9.10 -2.15 0.82
N TYR A 32 -7.89 -2.48 1.28
CA TYR A 32 -6.97 -3.37 0.58
C TYR A 32 -7.09 -4.80 1.11
N ASP A 33 -6.96 -5.77 0.23
CA ASP A 33 -6.92 -7.19 0.57
C ASP A 33 -5.60 -7.54 1.27
N LEU A 34 -4.50 -6.94 0.81
CA LEU A 34 -3.19 -6.99 1.43
C LEU A 34 -2.50 -5.63 1.32
N ALA A 35 -1.64 -5.33 2.30
CA ALA A 35 -0.89 -4.09 2.34
C ALA A 35 0.50 -4.34 2.96
N PHE A 36 1.52 -3.68 2.41
CA PHE A 36 2.91 -3.77 2.87
C PHE A 36 3.34 -2.48 3.58
N ASN A 37 4.48 -2.53 4.29
CA ASN A 37 5.02 -1.34 4.94
C ASN A 37 5.49 -0.33 3.90
N PHE A 38 5.48 0.95 4.28
CA PHE A 38 6.05 2.00 3.45
C PHE A 38 7.57 1.85 3.37
N HIS A 39 8.10 1.93 2.16
CA HIS A 39 9.53 2.03 1.86
C HIS A 39 9.70 3.14 0.83
N ASP A 40 10.60 4.08 1.09
CA ASP A 40 10.85 5.24 0.21
C ASP A 40 9.59 6.01 -0.22
N GLY A 41 8.66 6.24 0.73
CA GLY A 41 7.42 6.97 0.45
C GLY A 41 6.30 6.17 -0.22
N LEU A 42 6.57 4.93 -0.64
CA LEU A 42 5.61 4.08 -1.33
C LEU A 42 5.27 2.82 -0.55
N ALA A 43 4.06 2.30 -0.73
CA ALA A 43 3.66 1.00 -0.24
C ALA A 43 2.97 0.19 -1.34
N LEU A 44 3.34 -1.10 -1.44
CA LEU A 44 2.64 -2.06 -2.27
C LEU A 44 1.31 -2.44 -1.58
N VAL A 45 0.23 -2.44 -2.33
CA VAL A 45 -1.10 -2.85 -1.89
C VAL A 45 -1.77 -3.74 -2.92
N ILE A 46 -2.63 -4.63 -2.45
CA ILE A 46 -3.42 -5.54 -3.28
C ILE A 46 -4.89 -5.20 -3.09
N LYS A 47 -5.60 -5.03 -4.21
CA LYS A 47 -7.04 -4.82 -4.22
C LYS A 47 -7.64 -5.60 -5.39
N SER A 48 -8.65 -6.41 -5.12
CA SER A 48 -9.37 -7.19 -6.14
C SER A 48 -8.41 -8.04 -6.99
N ARG A 49 -7.44 -8.70 -6.32
CA ARG A 49 -6.37 -9.52 -6.94
C ARG A 49 -5.40 -8.78 -7.85
N LYS A 50 -5.36 -7.44 -7.80
CA LYS A 50 -4.37 -6.65 -8.54
C LYS A 50 -3.40 -5.97 -7.58
N CYS A 51 -2.14 -5.86 -7.99
CA CYS A 51 -1.07 -5.19 -7.25
C CYS A 51 -0.88 -3.75 -7.73
N GLY A 52 -0.73 -2.80 -6.80
CA GLY A 52 -0.52 -1.39 -7.10
C GLY A 52 0.29 -0.71 -6.00
N TYR A 53 0.87 0.44 -6.32
CA TYR A 53 1.62 1.25 -5.35
C TYR A 53 0.82 2.46 -4.92
N ILE A 54 0.89 2.79 -3.64
CA ILE A 54 0.31 4.00 -3.08
C ILE A 54 1.36 4.85 -2.38
N ASP A 55 1.14 6.16 -2.38
CA ASP A 55 1.90 7.10 -1.56
C ASP A 55 1.35 7.19 -0.12
N LYS A 56 2.01 7.97 0.74
CA LYS A 56 1.60 8.20 2.14
C LYS A 56 0.27 8.95 2.29
N THR A 57 -0.31 9.46 1.20
CA THR A 57 -1.66 10.06 1.18
C THR A 57 -2.72 9.05 0.76
N GLY A 58 -2.32 7.85 0.33
CA GLY A 58 -3.20 6.83 -0.22
C GLY A 58 -3.57 7.03 -1.68
N ARG A 59 -2.88 7.93 -2.39
CA ARG A 59 -3.01 8.08 -3.85
C ARG A 59 -2.27 6.94 -4.52
N GLU A 60 -2.91 6.38 -5.53
CA GLU A 60 -2.32 5.36 -6.38
C GLU A 60 -1.27 6.02 -7.28
N VAL A 61 -0.01 5.57 -7.16
CA VAL A 61 1.14 6.14 -7.88
C VAL A 61 1.43 5.36 -9.16
N ALA A 62 1.04 4.08 -9.20
CA ALA A 62 1.11 3.24 -10.38
C ALA A 62 -0.22 2.52 -10.59
N PRO A 63 -0.74 2.46 -11.83
CA PRO A 63 -1.94 1.69 -12.11
C PRO A 63 -1.71 0.20 -11.80
N PHE A 64 -2.79 -0.46 -11.41
CA PHE A 64 -2.84 -1.89 -11.09
C PHE A 64 -2.67 -2.76 -12.36
N ILE A 65 -1.49 -2.75 -12.99
CA ILE A 65 -1.24 -3.38 -14.32
C ILE A 65 -0.29 -4.60 -14.30
N TYR A 66 0.14 -5.07 -13.12
CA TYR A 66 0.92 -6.31 -13.06
C TYR A 66 -0.01 -7.52 -12.99
N ASP A 67 -0.19 -8.18 -14.14
CA ASP A 67 -0.67 -9.56 -14.23
C ASP A 67 0.41 -10.47 -13.61
N ASP A 68 -0.01 -11.47 -12.84
CA ASP A 68 0.83 -12.46 -12.14
C ASP A 68 1.79 -13.24 -13.06
N LYS A 69 1.72 -13.05 -14.38
CA LYS A 69 2.58 -13.69 -15.37
C LYS A 69 3.90 -12.95 -15.58
N ILE A 70 4.76 -12.94 -14.57
CA ILE A 70 6.21 -12.87 -14.82
C ILE A 70 6.70 -14.30 -14.96
N GLY A 71 6.54 -14.90 -16.15
CA GLY A 71 6.94 -16.29 -16.36
C GLY A 71 6.51 -16.94 -17.67
N SER A 72 6.43 -16.19 -18.77
CA SER A 72 6.23 -16.79 -20.09
C SER A 72 6.98 -16.00 -21.15
N SER A 73 8.31 -15.91 -21.02
CA SER A 73 9.13 -15.68 -22.20
C SER A 73 9.22 -17.02 -22.93
N ALA A 74 8.42 -17.16 -23.97
CA ALA A 74 8.76 -18.05 -25.05
C ALA A 74 10.08 -17.56 -25.65
N ILE A 75 11.14 -18.34 -25.50
CA ILE A 75 12.15 -18.63 -26.52
C ILE A 75 12.58 -20.09 -26.37
#